data_AF-A0A2N1AT86-F1
#
_entry.id   AF-A0A2N1AT86-F1
#
_cell.length_a   1.000
_cell.length_b   1.000
_cell.length_c   1.000
_cell.angle_alpha   90.00
_cell.angle_beta   90.00
_cell.angle_gamma   90.00
#
_symmetry.space_group_name_H-M   'P 1'
#
loop_
_entity.id
_entity.type
_entity.pdbx_description
1 polymer ?
#
loop_
_entity_poly.entity_id
_entity_poly.type
_entity_poly.pdbx_seq_one_letter_code
_entity_poly.pdbx_strand_id
1 'polypeptide(L)' 'MCSRYEAPDADQLLHDFKVTPEQEMQSELWPGYSGPFLRPPQSSDPHDEAAPPLEALVGIFGLLPFWAKDTKLARRTY' A
#
# COMPACT_ATOMS: atom_id res chain seq x y z
N MET A 1 -12.12 12.19 -10.20
CA MET A 1 -11.21 11.04 -10.07
C MET A 1 -9.86 11.57 -9.68
N CYS A 2 -9.30 11.16 -8.53
CA CYS A 2 -8.00 11.64 -8.08
C CYS A 2 -6.91 10.79 -8.73
N SER A 3 -6.11 11.39 -9.60
CA SER A 3 -5.02 10.69 -10.32
C SER A 3 -3.64 11.09 -9.81
N ARG A 4 -3.56 11.88 -8.73
CA ARG A 4 -2.30 12.31 -8.11
C ARG A 4 -2.51 12.57 -6.62
N TYR A 5 -1.66 12.00 -5.78
CA TYR A 5 -1.62 12.31 -4.36
C TYR A 5 -0.21 12.22 -3.81
N GLU A 6 -0.02 12.81 -2.63
CA GLU A 6 1.22 12.70 -1.86
C GLU A 6 1.03 11.61 -0.80
N ALA A 7 1.89 10.60 -0.81
CA ALA A 7 1.89 9.51 0.14
C ALA A 7 2.43 10.00 1.50
N PRO A 8 1.92 9.46 2.61
CA PRO A 8 2.48 9.75 3.92
C PRO A 8 3.92 9.25 4.02
N ASP A 9 4.74 9.99 4.77
CA ASP A 9 6.08 9.53 5.11
C ASP A 9 6.06 8.42 6.19
N ALA A 10 7.23 7.83 6.46
CA ALA A 10 7.34 6.76 7.44
C ALA A 10 6.98 7.20 8.87
N ASP A 11 7.24 8.46 9.23
CA ASP A 11 6.95 8.99 10.56
C ASP A 11 5.45 9.20 10.75
N GLN A 12 4.75 9.68 9.71
CA GLN A 12 3.29 9.80 9.69
C GLN A 12 2.63 8.42 9.80
N LEU A 13 3.11 7.43 9.05
CA LEU A 13 2.62 6.05 9.14
C LEU A 13 2.83 5.45 10.52
N LEU A 14 3.99 5.68 11.13
CA LEU A 14 4.28 5.23 12.48
C LEU A 14 3.41 5.96 13.51
N HIS A 15 3.23 7.27 13.39
CA HIS A 15 2.48 8.07 14.34
C HIS A 15 0.98 7.71 14.31
N ASP A 16 0.38 7.67 13.13
CA ASP A 16 -1.07 7.56 12.97
C ASP A 16 -1.56 6.11 12.91
N PHE A 17 -0.77 5.22 12.32
CA PHE A 17 -1.18 3.83 12.08
C PHE A 17 -0.34 2.79 12.85
N LYS A 18 0.73 3.21 13.54
CA LYS A 18 1.63 2.33 14.29
C LYS A 18 2.28 1.24 13.41
N VAL A 19 2.50 1.57 12.14
CA VAL A 19 3.11 0.67 11.16
C VAL A 19 4.42 1.26 10.65
N THR A 20 5.35 0.37 10.31
CA THR A 20 6.60 0.75 9.67
C THR A 20 6.66 0.04 8.31
N PRO A 21 6.64 0.77 7.19
CA PRO A 21 6.78 0.16 5.88
C PRO A 21 8.17 -0.45 5.73
N GLU A 22 8.24 -1.68 5.22
CA GLU A 22 9.51 -2.41 5.04
C GLU A 22 10.32 -1.92 3.82
N GLN A 23 9.68 -1.18 2.91
CA GLN A 23 10.22 -0.79 1.62
C GLN A 23 10.17 0.73 1.46
N GLU A 24 11.14 1.29 0.75
CA GLU A 24 11.13 2.69 0.38
C GLU A 24 9.90 3.00 -0.50
N MET A 25 9.28 4.13 -0.21
CA MET A 25 8.02 4.55 -0.81
C MET A 25 8.22 5.83 -1.62
N GLN A 26 7.53 5.92 -2.75
CA GLN A 26 7.46 7.18 -3.49
C GLN A 26 6.51 8.13 -2.77
N SER A 27 6.95 9.36 -2.50
CA SER A 27 6.12 10.39 -1.89
C SER A 27 5.11 10.97 -2.86
N GLU A 28 5.43 11.12 -4.15
CA GLU A 28 4.45 11.57 -5.16
C GLU A 28 3.97 10.40 -6.02
N LEU A 29 2.65 10.15 -6.00
CA LEU A 29 2.05 8.98 -6.65
C LEU A 29 1.08 9.33 -7.77
N TRP A 30 1.23 8.58 -8.86
CA TRP A 30 0.38 8.59 -10.05
C TRP A 30 -0.03 7.15 -10.39
N PRO A 31 -1.10 6.94 -11.18
CA PRO A 31 -1.50 5.60 -11.62
C PRO A 31 -0.35 4.81 -12.26
N GLY A 32 -0.16 3.59 -11.77
CA GLY A 32 0.94 2.69 -12.11
C GLY A 32 2.21 2.84 -11.28
N TYR A 33 2.27 3.79 -10.34
CA TYR A 33 3.39 3.90 -9.40
C TYR A 33 3.15 3.03 -8.18
N SER A 34 4.23 2.66 -7.49
CA SER A 34 4.17 1.88 -6.25
C SER A 34 4.14 2.78 -5.03
N GLY A 35 3.13 2.61 -4.17
CA GLY A 35 2.93 3.40 -2.97
C GLY A 35 2.48 2.56 -1.78
N PRO A 36 2.47 3.13 -0.56
CA PRO A 36 1.98 2.45 0.62
C PRO A 36 0.50 2.15 0.52
N PHE A 37 0.11 1.00 1.05
CA PHE A 37 -1.25 0.70 1.43
C PHE A 37 -1.27 -0.09 2.73
N LEU A 38 -2.36 0.04 3.47
CA LEU A 38 -2.58 -0.65 4.74
C LEU A 38 -3.55 -1.81 4.54
N ARG A 39 -3.26 -2.95 5.13
CA ARG A 39 -4.19 -4.08 5.20
C ARG A 39 -4.05 -4.82 6.53
N PRO A 40 -5.05 -5.63 6.93
CA PRO A 40 -4.86 -6.62 7.99
C PRO A 40 -3.77 -7.63 7.59
N PRO A 41 -2.94 -8.10 8.53
CA PRO A 41 -1.96 -9.14 8.26
C PRO A 41 -2.63 -10.42 7.76
N GLN A 42 -2.03 -11.06 6.75
CA GLN A 42 -2.58 -12.27 6.12
C GLN A 42 -2.63 -13.49 7.05
N SER A 43 -1.70 -13.58 8.00
CA SER A 43 -1.55 -14.67 8.96
C SER A 43 -1.55 -14.16 10.40
N SER A 44 -2.56 -13.39 10.78
CA SER A 44 -2.84 -13.28 12.22
C SER A 44 -3.52 -14.59 12.63
N ASP A 45 -2.85 -15.40 13.45
CA ASP A 45 -3.60 -16.35 14.28
C ASP A 45 -4.66 -15.50 15.01
N PRO A 46 -5.96 -15.82 14.91
CA PRO A 46 -7.00 -15.03 15.58
C PRO A 46 -6.79 -14.90 17.09
N HIS A 47 -5.91 -15.71 17.69
CA HIS A 47 -5.58 -15.73 19.11
C HIS A 47 -4.21 -15.10 19.42
N ASP A 48 -3.49 -14.61 18.41
CA ASP A 48 -2.25 -13.86 18.61
C ASP A 48 -2.56 -12.39 18.89
N GLU A 49 -2.83 -12.09 20.17
CA GLU A 49 -3.04 -10.72 20.65
C GLU A 49 -1.81 -9.80 20.48
N ALA A 50 -0.63 -10.36 20.15
CA ALA A 50 0.58 -9.58 19.89
C ALA A 50 0.71 -9.16 18.41
N ALA A 51 -0.09 -9.72 17.50
CA ALA A 51 -0.06 -9.35 16.09
C ALA A 51 -0.61 -7.91 15.91
N PRO A 52 0.10 -7.02 15.19
CA PRO A 52 -0.40 -5.69 14.92
C PRO A 52 -1.68 -5.77 14.07
N PRO A 53 -2.66 -4.87 14.30
CA PRO A 53 -3.95 -4.92 13.59
C PRO A 53 -3.82 -4.56 12.10
N LEU A 54 -2.73 -3.88 11.72
CA LEU A 54 -2.43 -3.44 10.36
C LEU A 54 -0.97 -3.70 10.03
N GLU A 55 -0.71 -3.96 8.76
CA GLU A 55 0.62 -3.92 8.16
C GLU A 55 0.62 -2.91 7.00
N ALA A 56 1.76 -2.22 6.82
CA ALA A 56 2.00 -1.35 5.68
C ALA A 56 2.83 -2.08 4.63
N LEU A 57 2.29 -2.17 3.42
CA LEU A 57 2.94 -2.79 2.28
C LEU A 57 3.02 -1.81 1.12
N VAL A 58 3.87 -2.12 0.14
CA VAL A 58 3.99 -1.34 -1.09
C VAL A 58 3.29 -2.08 -2.22
N GLY A 59 2.40 -1.37 -2.92
CA GLY A 59 1.58 -1.91 -4.01
C GLY A 59 1.37 -0.91 -5.13
N ILE A 60 0.89 -1.38 -6.28
CA ILE A 60 0.67 -0.54 -7.46
C ILE A 60 -0.63 0.26 -7.31
N PHE A 61 -0.56 1.57 -7.53
CA PHE A 61 -1.75 2.42 -7.63
C PHE A 61 -2.49 2.14 -8.95
N GLY A 62 -3.54 1.34 -8.85
CA GLY A 62 -4.37 0.89 -9.96
C GLY A 62 -4.45 -0.64 -9.96
N LEU A 63 -5.65 -1.17 -9.74
CA LEU A 63 -5.84 -2.60 -9.53
C LEU A 63 -5.52 -3.36 -10.82
N LEU A 64 -4.55 -4.27 -10.76
CA LEU A 64 -4.24 -5.15 -11.86
C LEU A 64 -4.99 -6.47 -11.71
N PRO A 65 -5.78 -6.89 -12.71
CA PRO A 65 -6.32 -8.24 -12.71
C PRO A 65 -5.18 -9.25 -12.83
N PHE A 66 -5.37 -10.45 -12.26
CA PHE A 66 -4.33 -11.49 -12.24
C PHE A 66 -3.84 -11.93 -13.62
N TRP A 67 -4.62 -11.69 -14.68
CA TRP A 67 -4.28 -11.99 -16.07
C TRP A 67 -3.58 -10.85 -16.81
N ALA A 68 -3.35 -9.71 -16.14
CA ALA A 68 -2.63 -8.58 -16.73
C ALA A 68 -1.21 -9.02 -17.14
N LYS A 69 -0.85 -8.73 -18.39
CA LYS A 69 0.46 -9.06 -18.95
C LYS A 69 1.54 -8.01 -18.61
N ASP A 70 1.11 -6.81 -18.26
CA ASP A 70 1.98 -5.71 -17.88
C ASP A 70 1.30 -4.78 -16.87
N THR A 71 2.10 -3.99 -16.17
CA THR A 71 1.66 -3.06 -15.13
C THR A 71 1.11 -1.74 -15.69
N LYS A 72 1.27 -1.46 -17.00
CA LYS A 72 0.77 -0.22 -17.61
C LYS A 72 -0.76 -0.17 -17.63
N LEU A 73 -1.43 -1.33 -17.53
CA LEU A 73 -2.88 -1.41 -17.39
C LEU A 73 -3.40 -0.66 -16.15
N ALA A 74 -2.59 -0.50 -15.10
CA ALA A 74 -2.95 0.24 -13.88
C ALA A 74 -3.40 1.69 -14.17
N ARG A 75 -2.88 2.31 -15.25
CA ARG A 75 -3.30 3.65 -15.70
C ARG A 75 -4.72 3.71 -16.28
N ARG A 76 -5.38 2.57 -16.44
CA ARG A 76 -6.75 2.43 -16.95
C ARG A 76 -7.71 1.82 -15.92
N THR A 77 -7.19 1.43 -14.74
CA THR A 77 -7.94 0.71 -13.70
C THR A 77 -7.75 1.31 -12.30
N TYR A 78 -7.28 2.55 -12.21
CA TYR A 78 -7.18 3.33 -10.97
C TYR A 78 -8.51 4.03 -10.65
#